data_AF-A0A1Y4P014-F1
#
_entry.id   AF-A0A1Y4P014-F1
#
_cell.length_a   1.000
_cell.length_b   1.000
_cell.length_c   1.000
_cell.angle_alpha   90.00
_cell.angle_beta   90.00
_cell.angle_gamma   90.00
#
_symmetry.space_group_name_H-M   'P 1'
#
loop_
_entity.id
_entity.type
_entity.pdbx_description
1 polymer ?
#
loop_
_entity_poly.entity_id
_entity_poly.type
_entity_poly.pdbx_seq_one_letter_code
_entity_poly.pdbx_strand_id
1 'polypeptide(L)'
;MSLQVNDRMLFPGGRRKAFTLSYDDGITQDRRLVELFNRYGVKGTFNLNSGLFGKVGVVAAGKKEVSHIKITADEAAELYRGHEVAAHGQYHACMAGMDAARCVEEILPSRRALEAMTGRPVTGYAYAFGAYDETVLSALTACGITYARTITSTHKFDIPQNFLIWDPTCHHDDEKIFDLAEEFLSDRLYFNLLTPAKLFYVWGHSYEFDQCENWDHMEKFIGMVAGHEDVWYATNGEIREYVEAFRRLVFSADSRTVYNPSAVPVWIGGTFTPESVEVKPGKTAELVPPIDM
;
A
#
# COMPACT_ATOMS: atom_id res chain seq x y z
N MET A 1 -17.22 -9.81 -32.69
CA MET A 1 -16.55 -8.49 -32.81
C MET A 1 -15.38 -8.55 -31.86
N SER A 2 -14.13 -8.64 -32.33
CA SER A 2 -13.00 -8.85 -31.43
C SER A 2 -12.69 -7.56 -30.66
N LEU A 3 -12.96 -7.53 -29.36
CA LEU A 3 -12.46 -6.47 -28.47
C LEU A 3 -11.11 -6.90 -27.93
N GLN A 4 -10.10 -6.04 -28.04
CA GLN A 4 -8.84 -6.26 -27.33
C GLN A 4 -9.10 -6.09 -25.83
N VAL A 5 -9.21 -7.22 -25.11
CA VAL A 5 -9.47 -7.30 -23.67
C VAL A 5 -8.30 -7.91 -22.90
N ASN A 6 -7.20 -8.22 -23.60
CA ASN A 6 -5.98 -8.80 -23.05
C ASN A 6 -4.89 -7.73 -22.85
N ASP A 7 -5.32 -6.50 -22.58
CA ASP A 7 -4.52 -5.30 -22.33
C ASP A 7 -4.56 -4.87 -20.85
N ARG A 8 -5.00 -5.77 -19.95
CA ARG A 8 -5.24 -5.47 -18.53
C ARG A 8 -3.98 -5.72 -17.70
N MET A 9 -3.81 -4.92 -16.66
CA MET A 9 -2.69 -5.05 -15.74
C MET A 9 -2.74 -6.38 -14.98
N LEU A 10 -1.61 -7.08 -14.93
CA LEU A 10 -1.32 -8.13 -13.94
C LEU A 10 -0.15 -7.66 -13.07
N PHE A 11 0.02 -8.26 -11.90
CA PHE A 11 1.17 -8.02 -11.02
C PHE A 11 2.43 -8.75 -11.52
N PRO A 12 3.63 -8.43 -10.98
CA PRO A 12 4.88 -9.04 -11.41
C PRO A 12 4.82 -10.58 -11.51
N GLY A 13 5.36 -11.12 -12.59
CA GLY A 13 5.30 -12.55 -12.90
C GLY A 13 3.93 -13.04 -13.40
N GLY A 14 3.04 -12.14 -13.84
CA GLY A 14 1.70 -12.49 -14.32
C GLY A 14 0.70 -12.82 -13.20
N ARG A 15 1.02 -12.44 -11.96
CA ARG A 15 0.17 -12.69 -10.79
C ARG A 15 -1.11 -11.87 -10.86
N ARG A 16 -2.20 -12.43 -10.33
CA ARG A 16 -3.50 -11.75 -10.26
C ARG A 16 -3.80 -11.17 -8.89
N LYS A 17 -2.98 -11.44 -7.89
CA LYS A 17 -3.22 -11.06 -6.50
C LYS A 17 -1.99 -10.32 -5.97
N ALA A 18 -2.20 -9.23 -5.26
CA ALA A 18 -1.18 -8.56 -4.47
C ALA A 18 -1.71 -8.23 -3.09
N PHE A 19 -0.83 -8.33 -2.09
CA PHE A 19 -1.14 -8.07 -0.70
C PHE A 19 -0.17 -7.04 -0.14
N THR A 20 -0.71 -6.03 0.53
CA THR A 20 0.07 -4.98 1.20
C THR A 20 -0.55 -4.64 2.55
N LEU A 21 0.32 -4.22 3.47
CA LEU A 21 -0.01 -3.85 4.83
C LEU A 21 0.50 -2.45 5.11
N SER A 22 -0.22 -1.67 5.91
CA SER A 22 0.32 -0.42 6.45
C SER A 22 -0.02 -0.19 7.91
N TYR A 23 0.97 0.21 8.70
CA TYR A 23 0.82 0.43 10.14
C TYR A 23 1.33 1.80 10.53
N ASP A 24 0.63 2.44 11.46
CA ASP A 24 0.85 3.84 11.75
C ASP A 24 1.64 4.05 13.04
N ASP A 25 1.99 5.30 13.27
CA ASP A 25 2.51 5.87 14.51
C ASP A 25 3.96 5.55 14.86
N GLY A 26 4.52 4.42 14.43
CA GLY A 26 5.90 4.08 14.75
C GLY A 26 6.12 3.86 16.23
N ILE A 27 5.49 2.82 16.78
CA ILE A 27 5.40 2.58 18.23
C ILE A 27 6.07 1.27 18.64
N THR A 28 6.36 1.12 19.93
CA THR A 28 7.14 0.00 20.47
C THR A 28 6.58 -1.38 20.15
N GLN A 29 5.27 -1.51 19.96
CA GLN A 29 4.61 -2.74 19.57
C GLN A 29 4.95 -3.18 18.13
N ASP A 30 5.39 -2.26 17.27
CA ASP A 30 5.85 -2.57 15.92
C ASP A 30 6.99 -3.59 15.93
N ARG A 31 7.80 -3.66 16.99
CA ARG A 31 8.85 -4.69 17.13
C ARG A 31 8.32 -6.10 16.93
N ARG A 32 7.22 -6.43 17.61
CA ARG A 32 6.57 -7.74 17.52
C ARG A 32 5.91 -7.94 16.16
N LEU A 33 5.33 -6.88 15.61
CA LEU A 33 4.65 -6.93 14.32
C LEU A 33 5.62 -7.14 13.16
N VAL A 34 6.74 -6.40 13.15
CA VAL A 34 7.84 -6.56 12.20
C VAL A 34 8.43 -7.97 12.30
N GLU A 35 8.67 -8.48 13.51
CA GLU A 35 9.16 -9.85 13.69
C GLU A 35 8.18 -10.86 13.08
N LEU A 36 6.87 -10.69 13.32
CA LEU A 36 5.84 -11.52 12.70
C LEU A 36 5.91 -11.44 11.17
N PHE A 37 5.98 -10.24 10.59
CA PHE A 37 6.02 -10.07 9.13
C PHE A 37 7.26 -10.71 8.51
N ASN A 38 8.42 -10.53 9.15
CA ASN A 38 9.67 -11.15 8.73
C ASN A 38 9.61 -12.68 8.77
N ARG A 39 9.02 -13.26 9.82
CA ARG A 39 8.85 -14.73 9.93
C ARG A 39 8.00 -15.30 8.79
N TYR A 40 6.97 -14.58 8.36
CA TYR A 40 6.07 -15.00 7.29
C TYR A 40 6.47 -14.53 5.89
N GLY A 41 7.55 -13.75 5.76
CA GLY A 41 8.02 -13.22 4.48
C GLY A 41 7.07 -12.20 3.85
N VAL A 42 6.23 -11.53 4.63
CA VAL A 42 5.34 -10.47 4.15
C VAL A 42 5.97 -9.10 4.36
N LYS A 43 5.61 -8.15 3.49
CA LYS A 43 6.08 -6.76 3.60
C LYS A 43 5.00 -5.87 4.20
N GLY A 44 5.44 -4.74 4.73
CA GLY A 44 4.58 -3.74 5.36
C GLY A 44 5.12 -2.34 5.12
N THR A 45 4.24 -1.36 5.27
CA THR A 45 4.52 0.07 5.14
C THR A 45 4.28 0.73 6.49
N PHE A 46 5.31 1.25 7.12
CA PHE A 46 5.20 1.88 8.44
C PHE A 46 5.17 3.40 8.29
N ASN A 47 4.04 4.02 8.65
CA ASN A 47 3.80 5.45 8.53
C ASN A 47 4.20 6.16 9.83
N LEU A 48 5.35 6.84 9.83
CA LEU A 48 6.00 7.34 11.04
C LEU A 48 5.78 8.86 11.24
N ASN A 49 5.69 9.29 12.51
CA ASN A 49 5.71 10.70 12.87
C ASN A 49 7.09 11.10 13.40
N SER A 50 7.98 11.56 12.53
CA SER A 50 9.38 11.76 12.91
C SER A 50 9.61 12.81 14.01
N GLY A 51 8.69 13.77 14.17
CA GLY A 51 8.73 14.76 15.26
C GLY A 51 8.35 14.20 16.63
N LEU A 52 7.85 12.97 16.69
CA LEU A 52 7.44 12.29 17.92
C LEU A 52 8.40 11.17 18.33
N PHE A 53 9.51 10.94 17.62
CA PHE A 53 10.44 9.88 17.98
C PHE A 53 10.90 9.94 19.44
N GLY A 54 10.90 8.77 20.10
CA GLY A 54 11.26 8.61 21.51
C GLY A 54 10.28 9.21 22.52
N LYS A 55 9.14 9.77 22.10
CA LYS A 55 8.10 10.24 23.02
C LYS A 55 7.43 9.06 23.74
N VAL A 56 7.27 9.21 25.04
CA VAL A 56 6.53 8.27 25.90
C VAL A 56 5.11 8.80 26.07
N GLY A 57 4.13 7.94 25.79
CA GLY A 57 2.71 8.26 25.92
C GLY A 57 1.87 7.03 26.20
N VAL A 58 0.57 7.26 26.30
CA VAL A 58 -0.47 6.24 26.44
C VAL A 58 -1.61 6.57 25.49
N VAL A 59 -2.32 5.54 25.05
CA VAL A 59 -3.56 5.68 24.28
C VAL A 59 -4.71 5.03 25.05
N ALA A 60 -5.73 5.84 25.34
CA ALA A 60 -6.93 5.43 26.07
C ALA A 60 -8.18 5.36 25.16
N ALA A 61 -8.06 5.75 23.89
CA ALA A 61 -9.10 5.51 22.90
C ALA A 61 -9.11 4.02 22.57
N GLY A 62 -10.10 3.27 23.07
CA GLY A 62 -10.21 1.82 22.84
C GLY A 62 -10.78 1.08 24.05
N LYS A 63 -10.60 -0.25 24.07
CA LYS A 63 -11.12 -1.14 25.13
C LYS A 63 -10.37 -0.99 26.46
N LYS A 64 -9.06 -0.70 26.41
CA LYS A 64 -8.23 -0.42 27.58
C LYS A 64 -7.10 0.55 27.24
N GLU A 65 -6.59 1.22 28.26
CA GLU A 65 -5.41 2.05 28.14
C GLU A 65 -4.16 1.18 27.96
N VAL A 66 -3.32 1.52 26.97
CA VAL A 66 -2.04 0.86 26.72
C VAL A 66 -0.95 1.88 26.40
N SER A 67 0.30 1.44 26.48
CA SER A 67 1.45 2.27 26.12
C SER A 67 1.43 2.65 24.64
N HIS A 68 1.66 3.94 24.36
CA HIS A 68 1.87 4.49 23.04
C HIS A 68 3.24 5.18 23.04
N ILE A 69 4.29 4.36 23.03
CA ILE A 69 5.67 4.82 23.12
C ILE A 69 6.24 4.80 21.71
N LYS A 70 6.70 5.95 21.24
CA LYS A 70 7.26 6.11 19.89
C LYS A 70 8.66 5.52 19.83
N ILE A 71 8.95 4.79 18.75
CA ILE A 71 10.30 4.28 18.45
C ILE A 71 11.29 5.46 18.38
N THR A 72 12.54 5.21 18.77
CA THR A 72 13.58 6.24 18.69
C THR A 72 14.13 6.35 17.26
N ALA A 73 14.64 7.51 16.87
CA ALA A 73 15.23 7.70 15.54
C ALA A 73 16.39 6.72 15.27
N ASP A 74 17.21 6.44 16.29
CA ASP A 74 18.36 5.53 16.20
C ASP A 74 17.96 4.07 15.96
N GLU A 75 16.79 3.66 16.46
CA GLU A 75 16.26 2.31 16.31
C GLU A 75 15.49 2.11 15.00
N ALA A 76 14.73 3.14 14.57
CA ALA A 76 13.74 3.01 13.51
C ALA A 76 14.33 2.50 12.18
N ALA A 77 15.54 2.92 11.81
CA ALA A 77 16.18 2.46 10.57
C ALA A 77 16.40 0.94 10.53
N GLU A 78 16.86 0.36 11.65
CA GLU A 78 17.13 -1.08 11.75
C GLU A 78 15.82 -1.86 11.94
N LEU A 79 14.90 -1.35 12.76
CA LEU A 79 13.62 -1.98 13.02
C LEU A 79 12.84 -2.20 11.71
N TYR A 80 12.68 -1.17 10.89
CA TYR A 80 11.88 -1.27 9.66
C TYR A 80 12.67 -1.78 8.45
N ARG A 81 13.87 -2.33 8.63
CA ARG A 81 14.66 -2.87 7.52
C ARG A 81 13.90 -4.01 6.82
N GLY A 82 13.76 -3.89 5.50
CA GLY A 82 12.99 -4.85 4.69
C GLY A 82 11.52 -4.45 4.49
N HIS A 83 11.07 -3.43 5.21
CA HIS A 83 9.76 -2.80 5.08
C HIS A 83 9.90 -1.40 4.47
N GLU A 84 8.78 -0.81 4.08
CA GLU A 84 8.73 0.59 3.66
C GLU A 84 8.53 1.49 4.88
N VAL A 85 9.19 2.65 4.86
CA VAL A 85 8.91 3.76 5.77
C VAL A 85 8.24 4.87 4.98
N ALA A 86 7.07 5.29 5.43
CA ALA A 86 6.28 6.37 4.87
C ALA A 86 6.01 7.44 5.94
N ALA A 87 5.55 8.62 5.51
CA ALA A 87 5.30 9.73 6.42
C ALA A 87 3.87 9.69 7.00
N HIS A 88 3.73 10.06 8.27
CA HIS A 88 2.43 10.27 8.91
C HIS A 88 2.33 11.68 9.51
N GLY A 89 2.94 12.65 8.82
CA GLY A 89 3.14 14.01 9.33
C GLY A 89 4.29 14.09 10.32
N GLN A 90 4.57 15.30 10.80
CA GLN A 90 5.64 15.55 11.77
C GLN A 90 5.14 15.25 13.18
N TYR A 91 3.96 15.75 13.52
CA TYR A 91 3.40 15.71 14.87
C TYR A 91 2.00 15.07 14.91
N HIS A 92 1.63 14.29 13.88
CA HIS A 92 0.31 13.66 13.77
C HIS A 92 -0.85 14.69 13.80
N ALA A 93 -0.66 15.84 13.15
CA ALA A 93 -1.69 16.87 13.10
C ALA A 93 -2.81 16.51 12.12
N CYS A 94 -4.06 16.79 12.48
CA CYS A 94 -5.16 16.83 11.52
C CYS A 94 -5.00 18.07 10.63
N MET A 95 -4.46 17.88 9.42
CA MET A 95 -4.18 18.99 8.51
C MET A 95 -5.42 19.53 7.78
N ALA A 96 -6.54 18.81 7.80
CA ALA A 96 -7.76 19.29 7.16
C ALA A 96 -8.22 20.62 7.81
N GLY A 97 -8.48 21.63 6.97
CA GLY A 97 -8.80 22.99 7.38
C GLY A 97 -7.59 23.85 7.75
N MET A 98 -6.35 23.34 7.64
CA MET A 98 -5.14 24.16 7.76
C MET A 98 -4.82 24.90 6.46
N ASP A 99 -4.08 26.01 6.57
CA ASP A 99 -3.51 26.67 5.40
C ASP A 99 -2.30 25.91 4.83
N ALA A 100 -1.95 26.20 3.58
CA ALA A 100 -0.92 25.49 2.84
C ALA A 100 0.46 25.51 3.52
N ALA A 101 0.86 26.63 4.16
CA ALA A 101 2.16 26.72 4.81
C ALA A 101 2.26 25.75 5.98
N ARG A 102 1.19 25.66 6.79
CA ARG A 102 1.13 24.72 7.92
C ARG A 102 1.09 23.26 7.47
N CYS A 103 0.39 22.95 6.38
CA CYS A 103 0.45 21.61 5.79
C CYS A 103 1.88 21.25 5.37
N VAL A 104 2.58 22.16 4.69
CA VAL A 104 3.97 21.95 4.25
C VAL A 104 4.91 21.73 5.44
N GLU A 105 4.72 22.46 6.54
CA GLU A 105 5.51 22.30 7.78
C GLU A 105 5.27 20.96 8.49
N GLU A 106 4.11 20.32 8.31
CA GLU A 106 3.89 18.95 8.79
C GLU A 106 4.51 17.90 7.86
N ILE A 107 4.58 18.16 6.55
CA ILE A 107 4.99 17.18 5.55
C ILE A 107 6.50 17.17 5.32
N LEU A 108 7.11 18.32 4.99
CA LEU A 108 8.50 18.37 4.53
C LEU A 108 9.53 18.05 5.62
N PRO A 109 9.43 18.59 6.85
CA PRO A 109 10.34 18.20 7.93
C PRO A 109 10.26 16.70 8.20
N SER A 110 9.05 16.14 8.16
CA SER A 110 8.85 14.70 8.39
C SER A 110 9.52 13.88 7.31
N ARG A 111 9.25 14.22 6.05
CA ARG A 111 9.90 13.60 4.90
C ARG A 111 11.43 13.67 5.00
N ARG A 112 12.01 14.84 5.26
CA ARG A 112 13.47 15.02 5.39
C ARG A 112 14.09 14.15 6.49
N ALA A 113 13.46 14.08 7.66
CA ALA A 113 13.96 13.27 8.76
C ALA A 113 13.93 11.77 8.43
N LEU A 114 12.84 11.30 7.80
CA LEU A 114 12.71 9.90 7.40
C LEU A 114 13.66 9.54 6.24
N GLU A 115 13.89 10.45 5.29
CA GLU A 115 14.88 10.27 4.22
C GLU A 115 16.31 10.21 4.77
N ALA A 116 16.64 11.06 5.75
CA ALA A 116 17.95 11.02 6.42
C ALA A 116 18.18 9.70 7.16
N MET A 117 17.11 9.14 7.76
CA MET A 117 17.14 7.85 8.45
C MET A 117 17.26 6.66 7.50
N THR A 118 16.50 6.66 6.39
CA THR A 118 16.41 5.51 5.48
C THR A 118 17.39 5.53 4.32
N GLY A 119 17.97 6.70 4.01
CA GLY A 119 18.83 6.90 2.84
C GLY A 119 18.09 6.81 1.50
N ARG A 120 16.76 6.89 1.49
CA ARG A 120 15.92 6.78 0.28
C ARG A 120 14.85 7.87 0.28
N PRO A 121 14.39 8.32 -0.91
CA PRO A 121 13.25 9.22 -1.00
C PRO A 121 12.01 8.61 -0.34
N VAL A 122 11.32 9.40 0.49
CA VAL A 122 10.06 9.00 1.12
C VAL A 122 8.92 9.69 0.38
N THR A 123 8.10 8.92 -0.32
CA THR A 123 7.01 9.44 -1.17
C THR A 123 5.62 8.95 -0.75
N GLY A 124 5.57 8.14 0.30
CA GLY A 124 4.33 7.63 0.89
C GLY A 124 3.83 8.48 2.04
N TYR A 125 2.51 8.52 2.21
CA TYR A 125 1.87 9.21 3.31
C TYR A 125 0.66 8.44 3.88
N ALA A 126 0.30 8.68 5.13
CA ALA A 126 -1.01 8.32 5.69
C ALA A 126 -1.64 9.55 6.32
N TYR A 127 -2.92 9.82 6.02
CA TYR A 127 -3.62 10.96 6.61
C TYR A 127 -3.91 10.68 8.08
N ALA A 128 -3.45 11.56 8.99
CA ALA A 128 -3.89 11.53 10.38
C ALA A 128 -5.42 11.62 10.41
N PHE A 129 -6.06 10.69 11.14
CA PHE A 129 -7.52 10.57 11.22
C PHE A 129 -8.24 10.35 9.87
N GLY A 130 -7.51 9.99 8.81
CA GLY A 130 -8.06 9.87 7.45
C GLY A 130 -8.56 11.19 6.84
N ALA A 131 -8.28 12.32 7.48
CA ALA A 131 -8.84 13.62 7.12
C ALA A 131 -7.95 14.35 6.10
N TYR A 132 -8.57 14.84 5.04
CA TYR A 132 -7.90 15.65 4.01
C TYR A 132 -8.89 16.65 3.39
N ASP A 133 -8.33 17.65 2.71
CA ASP A 133 -9.03 18.54 1.80
C ASP A 133 -8.12 18.89 0.61
N GLU A 134 -8.60 19.72 -0.32
CA GLU A 134 -7.85 20.13 -1.51
C GLU A 134 -6.52 20.84 -1.19
N THR A 135 -6.46 21.59 -0.07
CA THR A 135 -5.24 22.26 0.38
C THR A 135 -4.21 21.23 0.80
N VAL A 136 -4.63 20.20 1.54
CA VAL A 136 -3.76 19.09 1.94
C VAL A 136 -3.28 18.30 0.73
N LEU A 137 -4.16 17.95 -0.21
CA LEU A 137 -3.80 17.22 -1.43
C LEU A 137 -2.76 18.00 -2.27
N SER A 138 -2.97 19.30 -2.43
CA SER A 138 -2.05 20.19 -3.13
C SER A 138 -0.70 20.28 -2.42
N ALA A 139 -0.69 20.40 -1.09
CA ALA A 139 0.53 20.44 -0.30
C ALA A 139 1.32 19.12 -0.40
N LEU A 140 0.67 17.95 -0.27
CA LEU A 140 1.31 16.65 -0.44
C LEU A 140 1.95 16.51 -1.82
N THR A 141 1.22 16.89 -2.87
CA THR A 141 1.71 16.86 -4.26
C THR A 141 2.94 17.76 -4.43
N ALA A 142 2.86 19.02 -3.95
CA ALA A 142 3.98 19.96 -4.01
C ALA A 142 5.20 19.48 -3.20
N CYS A 143 4.96 18.69 -2.14
CA CYS A 143 5.99 18.08 -1.32
C CYS A 143 6.51 16.74 -1.88
N GLY A 144 6.10 16.34 -3.09
CA GLY A 144 6.57 15.12 -3.77
C GLY A 144 6.02 13.81 -3.21
N ILE A 145 4.93 13.86 -2.44
CA ILE A 145 4.18 12.67 -2.04
C ILE A 145 3.41 12.14 -3.25
N THR A 146 3.41 10.81 -3.40
CA THR A 146 2.89 10.13 -4.58
C THR A 146 1.76 9.16 -4.30
N TYR A 147 1.58 8.79 -3.04
CA TYR A 147 0.39 8.10 -2.54
C TYR A 147 0.11 8.51 -1.10
N ALA A 148 -1.16 8.43 -0.72
CA ALA A 148 -1.60 8.70 0.64
C ALA A 148 -2.83 7.84 1.02
N ARG A 149 -2.74 7.15 2.17
CA ARG A 149 -3.82 6.28 2.67
C ARG A 149 -4.84 7.05 3.51
N THR A 150 -6.13 6.82 3.24
CA THR A 150 -7.27 7.26 4.08
C THR A 150 -7.57 6.24 5.19
N ILE A 151 -8.77 6.24 5.79
CA ILE A 151 -9.22 5.21 6.74
C ILE A 151 -10.53 4.52 6.30
N THR A 152 -11.02 4.82 5.10
CA THR A 152 -12.31 4.30 4.63
C THR A 152 -12.15 2.86 4.12
N SER A 153 -12.79 1.90 4.79
CA SER A 153 -12.82 0.51 4.32
C SER A 153 -13.69 0.40 3.07
N THR A 154 -13.12 -0.09 1.97
CA THR A 154 -13.87 -0.35 0.73
C THR A 154 -14.53 -1.72 0.70
N HIS A 155 -14.01 -2.69 1.46
CA HIS A 155 -14.32 -4.12 1.36
C HIS A 155 -14.20 -4.65 -0.08
N LYS A 156 -13.31 -4.05 -0.87
CA LYS A 156 -13.03 -4.41 -2.26
C LYS A 156 -11.53 -4.58 -2.48
N PHE A 157 -11.17 -5.20 -3.61
CA PHE A 157 -9.78 -5.42 -4.03
C PHE A 157 -9.35 -4.52 -5.19
N ASP A 158 -10.04 -3.39 -5.35
CA ASP A 158 -9.82 -2.48 -6.46
C ASP A 158 -8.49 -1.73 -6.31
N ILE A 159 -7.85 -1.47 -7.44
CA ILE A 159 -6.67 -0.61 -7.50
C ILE A 159 -7.14 0.85 -7.61
N PRO A 160 -6.69 1.75 -6.71
CA PRO A 160 -7.19 3.12 -6.67
C PRO A 160 -6.83 3.87 -7.95
N GLN A 161 -7.76 4.67 -8.47
CA GLN A 161 -7.47 5.54 -9.61
C GLN A 161 -6.54 6.69 -9.20
N ASN A 162 -6.80 7.28 -8.04
CA ASN A 162 -5.97 8.32 -7.44
C ASN A 162 -5.24 7.77 -6.21
N PHE A 163 -3.92 7.59 -6.31
CA PHE A 163 -3.12 7.10 -5.19
C PHE A 163 -2.99 8.09 -4.03
N LEU A 164 -3.26 9.39 -4.22
CA LEU A 164 -3.34 10.36 -3.12
C LEU A 164 -4.63 10.23 -2.31
N ILE A 165 -5.60 9.43 -2.78
CA ILE A 165 -6.82 9.08 -2.05
C ILE A 165 -6.95 7.56 -2.12
N TRP A 166 -6.11 6.87 -1.36
CA TRP A 166 -6.07 5.42 -1.36
C TRP A 166 -6.82 4.86 -0.16
N ASP A 167 -8.05 4.42 -0.43
CA ASP A 167 -8.88 3.74 0.55
C ASP A 167 -8.42 2.27 0.71
N PRO A 168 -8.15 1.79 1.94
CA PRO A 168 -7.79 0.39 2.18
C PRO A 168 -8.98 -0.56 1.96
N THR A 169 -8.70 -1.85 1.82
CA THR A 169 -9.74 -2.88 1.79
C THR A 169 -10.46 -2.94 3.13
N CYS A 170 -9.70 -3.05 4.23
CA CYS A 170 -10.26 -3.04 5.58
C CYS A 170 -9.20 -2.69 6.65
N HIS A 171 -9.68 -2.47 7.88
CA HIS A 171 -8.84 -2.44 9.08
C HIS A 171 -8.44 -3.87 9.50
N HIS A 172 -7.37 -4.05 10.27
CA HIS A 172 -6.93 -5.38 10.71
C HIS A 172 -7.92 -6.06 11.69
N ASP A 173 -8.78 -5.27 12.35
CA ASP A 173 -9.79 -5.74 13.33
C ASP A 173 -11.20 -5.70 12.71
N ASP A 174 -11.30 -5.55 11.39
CA ASP A 174 -12.57 -5.56 10.67
C ASP A 174 -13.21 -6.95 10.80
N GLU A 175 -14.50 -7.00 11.15
CA GLU A 175 -15.23 -8.26 11.37
C GLU A 175 -15.21 -9.18 10.14
N LYS A 176 -15.02 -8.62 8.93
CA LYS A 176 -15.00 -9.36 7.67
C LYS A 176 -13.62 -9.79 7.22
N ILE A 177 -12.56 -9.52 7.99
CA ILE A 177 -11.18 -9.71 7.52
C ILE A 177 -10.88 -11.14 7.04
N PHE A 178 -11.42 -12.15 7.73
CA PHE A 178 -11.24 -13.55 7.32
C PHE A 178 -12.06 -13.91 6.07
N ASP A 179 -13.30 -13.43 5.98
CA ASP A 179 -14.13 -13.63 4.77
C ASP A 179 -13.48 -12.96 3.54
N LEU A 180 -12.94 -11.76 3.73
CA LEU A 180 -12.19 -11.04 2.70
C LEU A 180 -10.91 -11.78 2.32
N ALA A 181 -10.20 -12.37 3.29
CA ALA A 181 -9.03 -13.21 3.01
C ALA A 181 -9.39 -14.45 2.17
N GLU A 182 -10.50 -15.14 2.51
CA GLU A 182 -10.99 -16.28 1.72
C GLU A 182 -11.35 -15.85 0.30
N GLU A 183 -12.08 -14.75 0.15
CA GLU A 183 -12.45 -14.22 -1.16
C GLU A 183 -11.23 -13.81 -1.99
N PHE A 184 -10.26 -13.13 -1.37
CA PHE A 184 -9.01 -12.71 -1.98
C PHE A 184 -8.23 -13.90 -2.54
N LEU A 185 -8.02 -14.92 -1.69
CA LEU A 185 -7.27 -16.12 -2.03
C LEU A 185 -8.02 -17.02 -3.01
N SER A 186 -9.35 -16.92 -3.09
CA SER A 186 -10.13 -17.71 -4.04
C SER A 186 -9.79 -17.38 -5.50
N ASP A 187 -9.89 -18.41 -6.36
CA ASP A 187 -9.77 -18.28 -7.82
C ASP A 187 -11.06 -17.81 -8.49
N ARG A 188 -12.05 -17.40 -7.68
CA ARG A 188 -13.28 -16.80 -8.20
C ARG A 188 -12.93 -15.54 -8.99
N LEU A 189 -13.56 -15.41 -10.14
CA LEU A 189 -13.40 -14.27 -11.01
C LEU A 189 -13.76 -12.98 -10.26
N TYR A 190 -12.78 -12.09 -10.13
CA TYR A 190 -13.03 -10.73 -9.65
C TYR A 190 -13.40 -9.86 -10.83
N PHE A 191 -14.68 -9.53 -10.95
CA PHE A 191 -15.14 -8.72 -12.04
C PHE A 191 -14.91 -7.23 -11.73
N ASN A 192 -13.85 -6.68 -12.31
CA ASN A 192 -13.59 -5.25 -12.36
C ASN A 192 -13.31 -4.86 -13.82
N LEU A 193 -13.96 -3.79 -14.30
CA LEU A 193 -13.88 -3.33 -15.69
C LEU A 193 -12.48 -2.85 -16.09
N LEU A 194 -11.62 -2.52 -15.13
CA LEU A 194 -10.28 -1.98 -15.35
C LEU A 194 -9.21 -3.07 -15.38
N THR A 195 -9.27 -4.02 -14.45
CA THR A 195 -8.29 -5.10 -14.33
C THR A 195 -8.86 -6.31 -13.60
N PRO A 196 -8.47 -7.55 -13.96
CA PRO A 196 -8.77 -8.74 -13.18
C PRO A 196 -7.89 -8.91 -11.93
N ALA A 197 -6.95 -7.98 -11.67
CA ALA A 197 -6.04 -8.05 -10.54
C ALA A 197 -6.73 -7.60 -9.23
N LYS A 198 -6.53 -8.38 -8.16
CA LYS A 198 -6.99 -8.11 -6.79
C LYS A 198 -5.86 -7.51 -5.96
N LEU A 199 -6.10 -6.37 -5.34
CA LEU A 199 -5.20 -5.74 -4.37
C LEU A 199 -5.85 -5.79 -2.98
N PHE A 200 -5.33 -6.62 -2.09
CA PHE A 200 -5.79 -6.67 -0.70
C PHE A 200 -4.90 -5.77 0.16
N TYR A 201 -5.47 -4.66 0.63
CA TYR A 201 -4.78 -3.66 1.42
C TYR A 201 -5.37 -3.55 2.83
N VAL A 202 -4.60 -3.96 3.84
CA VAL A 202 -5.01 -3.91 5.26
C VAL A 202 -4.18 -2.89 6.03
N TRP A 203 -4.82 -2.19 6.98
CA TRP A 203 -4.15 -1.22 7.84
C TRP A 203 -4.54 -1.33 9.32
N GLY A 204 -3.76 -0.68 10.19
CA GLY A 204 -4.16 -0.40 11.58
C GLY A 204 -2.98 0.07 12.45
N HIS A 205 -3.12 -0.05 13.77
CA HIS A 205 -2.08 0.32 14.72
C HIS A 205 -1.66 -0.89 15.57
N SER A 206 -0.36 -1.12 15.73
CA SER A 206 0.10 -2.29 16.50
C SER A 206 -0.25 -2.24 17.99
N TYR A 207 -0.57 -1.07 18.56
CA TYR A 207 -1.02 -0.97 19.96
C TYR A 207 -2.43 -1.56 20.15
N GLU A 208 -3.24 -1.62 19.10
CA GLU A 208 -4.62 -2.12 19.17
C GLU A 208 -4.62 -3.61 19.56
N PHE A 209 -3.59 -4.36 19.18
CA PHE A 209 -3.42 -5.75 19.58
C PHE A 209 -3.23 -5.92 21.10
N ASP A 210 -2.54 -4.96 21.74
CA ASP A 210 -2.47 -4.94 23.19
C ASP A 210 -3.84 -4.58 23.77
N GLN A 211 -4.53 -3.56 23.23
CA GLN A 211 -5.84 -3.11 23.73
C GLN A 211 -6.92 -4.20 23.64
N CYS A 212 -6.95 -4.92 22.53
CA CYS A 212 -7.93 -5.97 22.25
C CYS A 212 -7.50 -7.35 22.74
N GLU A 213 -6.26 -7.49 23.23
CA GLU A 213 -5.66 -8.76 23.68
C GLU A 213 -5.71 -9.86 22.59
N ASN A 214 -5.52 -9.46 21.33
CA ASN A 214 -5.79 -10.29 20.15
C ASN A 214 -4.57 -10.39 19.19
N TRP A 215 -3.35 -10.45 19.71
CA TRP A 215 -2.16 -10.68 18.87
C TRP A 215 -2.24 -11.96 18.03
N ASP A 216 -2.93 -12.99 18.53
CA ASP A 216 -3.21 -14.23 17.83
C ASP A 216 -4.13 -14.02 16.61
N HIS A 217 -4.99 -13.00 16.63
CA HIS A 217 -5.82 -12.62 15.48
C HIS A 217 -4.95 -12.26 14.28
N MET A 218 -3.93 -11.41 14.49
CA MET A 218 -3.02 -10.99 13.42
C MET A 218 -2.13 -12.15 12.95
N GLU A 219 -1.63 -12.98 13.88
CA GLU A 219 -0.83 -14.16 13.51
C GLU A 219 -1.65 -15.17 12.70
N LYS A 220 -2.92 -15.40 13.07
CA LYS A 220 -3.85 -16.24 12.30
C LYS A 220 -4.13 -15.65 10.92
N PHE A 221 -4.40 -14.36 10.83
CA PHE A 221 -4.67 -13.69 9.56
C PHE A 221 -3.46 -13.76 8.62
N ILE A 222 -2.27 -13.44 9.10
CA ILE A 222 -1.05 -13.53 8.28
C ILE A 222 -0.75 -14.99 7.91
N GLY A 223 -0.93 -15.94 8.83
CA GLY A 223 -0.75 -17.36 8.53
C GLY A 223 -1.69 -17.89 7.45
N MET A 224 -2.84 -17.25 7.25
CA MET A 224 -3.79 -17.58 6.18
C MET A 224 -3.37 -16.99 4.83
N VAL A 225 -2.92 -15.73 4.80
CA VAL A 225 -2.66 -14.97 3.57
C VAL A 225 -1.23 -15.12 3.05
N ALA A 226 -0.26 -15.44 3.91
CA ALA A 226 1.16 -15.56 3.54
C ALA A 226 1.48 -16.90 2.84
N GLY A 227 2.57 -16.92 2.07
CA GLY A 227 3.12 -18.13 1.46
C GLY A 227 2.46 -18.63 0.17
N HIS A 228 1.50 -17.89 -0.39
CA HIS A 228 0.85 -18.24 -1.66
C HIS A 228 1.67 -17.72 -2.85
N GLU A 229 2.09 -18.62 -3.75
CA GLU A 229 3.01 -18.29 -4.85
C GLU A 229 2.40 -17.34 -5.90
N ASP A 230 1.07 -17.34 -6.01
CA ASP A 230 0.28 -16.50 -6.92
C ASP A 230 -0.03 -15.10 -6.35
N VAL A 231 0.40 -14.82 -5.11
CA VAL A 231 0.28 -13.52 -4.45
C VAL A 231 1.61 -12.76 -4.47
N TRP A 232 1.56 -11.50 -4.90
CA TRP A 232 2.69 -10.59 -4.77
C TRP A 232 2.63 -9.86 -3.42
N TYR A 233 3.58 -10.15 -2.53
CA TYR A 233 3.74 -9.47 -1.25
C TYR A 233 4.62 -8.23 -1.43
N ALA A 234 4.02 -7.05 -1.28
CA ALA A 234 4.66 -5.78 -1.62
C ALA A 234 4.37 -4.72 -0.56
N THR A 235 5.22 -3.70 -0.53
CA THR A 235 4.96 -2.44 0.18
C THR A 235 4.02 -1.54 -0.64
N ASN A 236 3.46 -0.50 -0.03
CA ASN A 236 2.55 0.41 -0.73
C ASN A 236 3.25 1.16 -1.86
N GLY A 237 4.48 1.62 -1.63
CA GLY A 237 5.33 2.25 -2.63
C GLY A 237 5.59 1.34 -3.82
N GLU A 238 5.94 0.07 -3.59
CA GLU A 238 6.13 -0.92 -4.65
C GLU A 238 4.87 -1.12 -5.50
N ILE A 239 3.69 -1.24 -4.86
CA ILE A 239 2.40 -1.33 -5.56
C ILE A 239 2.17 -0.08 -6.42
N ARG A 240 2.31 1.11 -5.83
CA ARG A 240 2.06 2.37 -6.53
C ARG A 240 3.02 2.57 -7.69
N GLU A 241 4.30 2.30 -7.52
CA GLU A 241 5.32 2.41 -8.57
C GLU A 241 5.06 1.46 -9.73
N TYR A 242 4.65 0.23 -9.43
CA TYR A 242 4.31 -0.76 -10.45
C TYR A 242 3.06 -0.38 -11.24
N VAL A 243 2.00 0.05 -10.55
CA VAL A 243 0.76 0.50 -11.22
C VAL A 243 1.04 1.73 -12.08
N GLU A 244 1.88 2.66 -11.61
CA GLU A 244 2.30 3.83 -12.39
C GLU A 244 3.11 3.42 -13.62
N ALA A 245 3.97 2.40 -13.53
CA ALA A 245 4.68 1.87 -14.68
C ALA A 245 3.73 1.28 -15.73
N PHE A 246 2.69 0.55 -15.31
CA PHE A 246 1.63 0.08 -16.20
C PHE A 246 0.87 1.25 -16.86
N ARG A 247 0.51 2.28 -16.09
CA ARG A 247 -0.21 3.45 -16.62
C ARG A 247 0.58 4.25 -17.65
N ARG A 248 1.91 4.17 -17.62
CA ARG A 248 2.80 4.83 -18.59
C ARG A 248 3.06 4.02 -19.86
N LEU A 249 2.52 2.81 -19.98
CA LEU A 249 2.64 2.04 -21.22
C LEU A 249 2.04 2.80 -22.40
N VAL A 250 2.67 2.67 -23.57
CA VAL A 250 2.23 3.33 -24.80
C VAL A 250 1.77 2.25 -25.78
N PHE A 251 0.47 2.23 -26.06
CA PHE A 251 -0.15 1.24 -26.94
C PHE A 251 -0.17 1.73 -28.40
N SER A 252 0.04 0.81 -29.36
CA SER A 252 -0.15 1.13 -30.77
C SER A 252 -1.62 1.38 -31.09
N ALA A 253 -1.89 2.25 -32.08
CA ALA A 253 -3.26 2.64 -32.44
C ALA A 253 -4.13 1.49 -32.96
N ASP A 254 -3.51 0.40 -33.41
CA ASP A 254 -4.17 -0.84 -33.84
C ASP A 254 -4.33 -1.87 -32.70
N SER A 255 -3.93 -1.52 -31.47
CA SER A 255 -4.02 -2.36 -30.26
C SER A 255 -3.33 -3.73 -30.36
N ARG A 256 -2.25 -3.81 -31.16
CA ARG A 256 -1.46 -5.04 -31.33
C ARG A 256 -0.17 -5.07 -30.54
N THR A 257 0.43 -3.91 -30.31
CA THR A 257 1.73 -3.81 -29.65
C THR A 257 1.71 -2.77 -28.55
N VAL A 258 2.66 -2.89 -27.63
CA VAL A 258 2.79 -2.02 -26.47
C VAL A 258 4.26 -1.76 -26.18
N TYR A 259 4.60 -0.50 -25.97
CA TYR A 259 5.93 -0.04 -25.60
C TYR A 259 5.97 0.31 -24.10
N ASN A 260 7.00 -0.17 -23.39
CA ASN A 260 7.23 0.15 -22.00
C ASN A 260 8.36 1.19 -21.84
N PRO A 261 8.04 2.47 -21.55
CA PRO A 261 9.04 3.51 -21.33
C PRO A 261 9.65 3.48 -19.92
N SER A 262 9.15 2.65 -19.02
CA SER A 262 9.60 2.61 -17.63
C SER A 262 10.85 1.74 -17.43
N ALA A 263 11.43 1.82 -16.23
CA ALA A 263 12.59 1.01 -15.84
C ALA A 263 12.20 -0.36 -15.23
N VAL A 264 10.90 -0.69 -15.14
CA VAL A 264 10.41 -1.94 -14.54
C VAL A 264 9.68 -2.78 -15.59
N PRO A 265 9.84 -4.12 -15.60
CA PRO A 265 9.04 -4.98 -16.45
C PRO A 265 7.57 -4.93 -16.01
N VAL A 266 6.65 -4.91 -16.97
CA VAL A 266 5.21 -4.84 -16.72
C VAL A 266 4.53 -6.05 -17.35
N TRP A 267 3.63 -6.70 -16.60
CA TRP A 267 2.84 -7.82 -17.10
C TRP A 267 1.45 -7.37 -17.51
N ILE A 268 1.03 -7.84 -18.68
CA ILE A 268 -0.27 -7.57 -19.27
C ILE A 268 -0.94 -8.90 -19.59
N GLY A 269 -2.24 -9.00 -19.34
CA GLY A 269 -3.04 -10.16 -19.72
C GLY A 269 -4.52 -9.82 -19.80
N GLY A 270 -5.37 -10.83 -19.74
CA GLY A 270 -6.82 -10.66 -19.83
C GLY A 270 -7.59 -11.35 -18.72
N THR A 271 -8.87 -11.00 -18.63
CA THR A 271 -9.82 -11.62 -17.70
C THR A 271 -10.14 -13.07 -18.08
N PHE A 272 -10.22 -13.36 -19.38
CA PHE A 272 -10.69 -14.64 -19.91
C PHE A 272 -9.57 -15.48 -20.55
N THR A 273 -8.30 -15.16 -20.30
CA THR A 273 -7.15 -15.92 -20.77
C THR A 273 -6.12 -16.11 -19.66
N PRO A 274 -5.49 -17.30 -19.55
CA PRO A 274 -4.35 -17.50 -18.66
C PRO A 274 -3.05 -16.90 -19.24
N GLU A 275 -3.04 -16.53 -20.52
CA GLU A 275 -1.86 -15.98 -21.17
C GLU A 275 -1.54 -14.57 -20.66
N SER A 276 -0.25 -14.28 -20.56
CA SER A 276 0.25 -12.96 -20.23
C SER A 276 1.52 -12.66 -21.01
N VAL A 277 1.79 -11.37 -21.19
CA VAL A 277 2.97 -10.84 -21.86
C VAL A 277 3.76 -10.00 -20.87
N GLU A 278 5.06 -10.29 -20.76
CA GLU A 278 6.02 -9.41 -20.10
C GLU A 278 6.52 -8.36 -21.09
N VAL A 279 6.23 -7.09 -20.80
CA VAL A 279 6.77 -5.95 -21.56
C VAL A 279 8.01 -5.43 -20.83
N LYS A 280 9.19 -5.79 -21.34
CA LYS A 280 10.48 -5.43 -20.72
C LYS A 280 10.77 -3.92 -20.78
N PRO A 281 11.57 -3.37 -19.85
CA PRO A 281 11.98 -1.97 -19.86
C PRO A 281 12.58 -1.53 -21.20
N GLY A 282 12.09 -0.42 -21.75
CA GLY A 282 12.56 0.15 -23.01
C GLY A 282 12.33 -0.73 -24.25
N LYS A 283 11.40 -1.70 -24.18
CA LYS A 283 11.06 -2.61 -25.27
C LYS A 283 9.59 -2.49 -25.68
N THR A 284 9.34 -2.91 -26.92
CA THR A 284 7.99 -3.13 -27.45
C THR A 284 7.71 -4.64 -27.44
N ALA A 285 6.49 -5.02 -27.08
CA ALA A 285 6.00 -6.39 -27.15
C ALA A 285 4.69 -6.47 -27.94
N GLU A 286 4.40 -7.64 -28.49
CA GLU A 286 3.08 -7.95 -29.06
C GLU A 286 2.12 -8.34 -27.93
N LEU A 287 0.89 -7.86 -28.00
CA LEU A 287 -0.17 -8.21 -27.07
C LEU A 287 -0.73 -9.60 -27.40
N VAL A 288 -1.30 -10.26 -26.39
CA VAL A 288 -2.10 -11.47 -26.60
C VAL A 288 -3.24 -11.13 -27.58
N PRO A 289 -3.50 -11.99 -28.60
CA PRO A 289 -4.58 -11.75 -29.55
C PRO A 289 -5.93 -11.52 -28.86
N PRO A 290 -6.80 -10.67 -29.43
CA PRO A 290 -8.16 -10.48 -28.93
C PRO A 290 -8.92 -11.81 -28.80
N ILE A 291 -9.90 -11.84 -27.90
CA ILE A 291 -10.81 -12.98 -27.77
C ILE A 291 -11.96 -12.77 -28.73
N ASP A 292 -12.28 -13.78 -29.53
CA ASP A 292 -13.49 -13.81 -30.33
C ASP A 292 -14.69 -14.03 -29.39
N MET A 293 -15.42 -12.94 -29.13
CA MET A 293 -16.73 -12.97 -28.48
C MET A 293 -17.85 -13.16 -29.51
#